data_AF-A0A2S9G3V4-F1
#
_entry.id   AF-A0A2S9G3V4-F1
#
_cell.length_a   1.000
_cell.length_b   1.000
_cell.length_c   1.000
_cell.angle_alpha   90.00
_cell.angle_beta   90.00
_cell.angle_gamma   90.00
#
_symmetry.space_group_name_H-M   'P 1'
#
loop_
_entity.id
_entity.type
_entity.pdbx_description
1 polymer ?
#
loop_
_entity_poly.entity_id
_entity_poly.type
_entity_poly.pdbx_seq_one_letter_code
_entity_poly.pdbx_strand_id
1 'polypeptide(L)'
;DDSGWLIAPAIGYGASGEHEGFAGTVSIGTTVLAELLVEFARAACRWASRVVFVNGHGGNVAALRKASALLRYEGRDVGWCSCVA
;
A
#
# COMPACT_ATOMS: atom_id res chain seq x y z
N ASP A 1 25.45 -4.53 9.57
CA ASP A 1 24.26 -4.50 10.43
C ASP A 1 23.07 -4.65 9.50
N ASP A 2 22.82 -5.89 9.09
CA ASP A 2 21.90 -6.18 8.00
C ASP A 2 20.53 -6.39 8.62
N SER A 3 19.82 -5.29 8.82
CA SER A 3 18.46 -5.30 9.33
C SER A 3 17.67 -6.27 8.45
N GLY A 4 17.25 -7.44 8.97
CA GLY A 4 16.75 -8.60 8.22
C GLY A 4 15.42 -8.40 7.49
N TRP A 5 15.26 -7.27 6.81
CA TRP A 5 14.10 -6.81 6.07
C TRP A 5 14.44 -6.79 4.58
N LEU A 6 13.49 -7.25 3.78
CA LEU A 6 13.56 -7.13 2.32
C LEU A 6 12.73 -5.92 1.89
N ILE A 7 13.27 -5.13 0.97
CA ILE A 7 12.57 -4.00 0.37
C ILE A 7 12.08 -4.42 -1.01
N ALA A 8 10.76 -4.47 -1.19
CA ALA A 8 10.15 -4.73 -2.48
C ALA A 8 10.22 -3.47 -3.38
N PRO A 9 10.12 -3.62 -4.72
CA PRO A 9 9.98 -2.47 -5.62
C PRO A 9 8.83 -1.55 -5.20
N ALA A 10 9.05 -0.24 -5.29
CA ALA A 10 8.06 0.74 -4.89
C ALA A 10 6.81 0.71 -5.79
N ILE A 11 5.64 0.90 -5.19
CA ILE A 11 4.38 1.12 -5.90
C ILE A 11 4.35 2.59 -6.33
N GLY A 12 4.64 2.84 -7.60
CA GLY A 12 4.83 4.20 -8.14
C GLY A 12 3.56 4.99 -8.43
N TYR A 13 2.38 4.37 -8.38
CA TYR A 13 1.09 5.03 -8.61
C TYR A 13 0.17 4.84 -7.41
N GLY A 14 -0.59 5.88 -7.07
CA GLY A 14 -1.48 5.90 -5.92
C GLY A 14 -2.86 6.46 -6.23
N ALA A 15 -3.61 6.74 -5.17
CA ALA A 15 -4.88 7.44 -5.22
C ALA A 15 -4.61 8.92 -4.90
N SER A 16 -4.75 9.78 -5.89
CA SER A 16 -4.41 11.20 -5.83
C SER A 16 -5.44 12.05 -6.59
N GLY A 17 -6.72 11.66 -6.49
CA GLY A 17 -7.83 12.26 -7.23
C GLY A 17 -8.02 13.75 -6.92
N GLU A 18 -7.71 14.15 -5.69
CA GLU A 18 -7.72 15.54 -5.23
C GLU A 18 -6.73 16.44 -5.99
N HIS A 19 -5.76 15.85 -6.69
CA HIS A 19 -4.73 16.54 -7.47
C HIS A 19 -4.91 16.38 -8.99
N GLU A 20 -6.02 15.80 -9.48
CA GLU A 20 -6.25 15.58 -10.92
C GLU A 20 -6.32 16.88 -11.74
N GLY A 21 -6.57 18.02 -11.10
CA GLY A 21 -6.54 19.34 -11.75
C GLY A 21 -5.13 19.84 -12.11
N PHE A 22 -4.06 19.18 -11.64
CA PHE A 22 -2.68 19.58 -11.90
C PHE A 22 -2.05 18.68 -12.98
N ALA A 23 -1.48 19.29 -14.02
CA ALA A 23 -0.80 18.55 -15.08
C ALA A 23 0.38 17.73 -14.52
N GLY A 24 0.45 16.45 -14.90
CA GLY A 24 1.45 15.50 -14.41
C GLY A 24 0.93 14.54 -13.34
N THR A 25 -0.21 14.82 -12.70
CA THR A 25 -0.86 13.87 -11.79
C THR A 25 -1.41 12.68 -12.58
N VAL A 26 -1.03 11.47 -12.15
CA VAL A 26 -1.63 10.22 -12.62
C VAL A 26 -2.13 9.45 -11.40
N SER A 27 -3.46 9.38 -11.26
CA SER A 27 -4.16 8.69 -10.16
C SER A 27 -4.78 7.40 -10.69
N ILE A 28 -4.54 6.28 -10.01
CA ILE A 28 -5.24 5.01 -10.32
C ILE A 28 -6.55 4.87 -9.54
N GLY A 29 -6.81 5.78 -8.60
CA GLY A 29 -7.99 5.78 -7.75
C GLY A 29 -7.94 4.79 -6.60
N THR A 30 -8.73 5.08 -5.56
CA THR A 30 -8.75 4.33 -4.29
C THR A 30 -9.11 2.86 -4.45
N THR A 31 -10.06 2.53 -5.31
CA THR A 31 -10.52 1.14 -5.52
C THR A 31 -9.41 0.28 -6.10
N VAL A 32 -8.78 0.74 -7.20
CA VAL A 32 -7.70 0.00 -7.88
C VAL A 32 -6.48 -0.10 -6.98
N LEU A 33 -6.12 0.98 -6.28
CA LEU A 33 -5.01 0.92 -5.32
C LEU A 33 -5.27 -0.12 -4.22
N ALA A 34 -6.49 -0.21 -3.69
CA ALA A 34 -6.81 -1.20 -2.66
C ALA A 34 -6.66 -2.64 -3.19
N GLU A 35 -7.14 -2.92 -4.40
CA GLU A 35 -7.03 -4.22 -5.05
C GLU A 35 -5.56 -4.59 -5.33
N LEU A 36 -4.77 -3.63 -5.82
CA LEU A 36 -3.34 -3.78 -6.02
C LEU A 36 -2.63 -4.16 -4.71
N LEU A 37 -2.89 -3.42 -3.63
CA LEU A 37 -2.27 -3.68 -2.32
C LEU A 37 -2.65 -5.06 -1.76
N VAL A 38 -3.89 -5.49 -1.97
CA VAL A 38 -4.37 -6.82 -1.57
C VAL A 38 -3.60 -7.92 -2.31
N GLU A 39 -3.56 -7.88 -3.65
CA GLU A 39 -2.87 -8.91 -4.42
C GLU A 39 -1.36 -8.91 -4.19
N PHE A 40 -0.78 -7.72 -4.06
CA PHE A 40 0.63 -7.56 -3.71
C PHE A 40 0.96 -8.25 -2.39
N ALA A 41 0.20 -7.96 -1.33
CA ALA A 41 0.44 -8.55 -0.02
C ALA A 41 0.11 -10.04 0.02
N ARG A 42 -0.95 -10.50 -0.66
CA ARG A 42 -1.26 -11.94 -0.81
C ARG A 42 -0.08 -12.68 -1.43
N ALA A 43 0.56 -12.08 -2.43
CA ALA A 43 1.73 -12.64 -3.09
C ALA A 43 2.98 -12.65 -2.21
N ALA A 44 3.28 -11.52 -1.56
CA ALA A 44 4.43 -11.41 -0.67
C ALA A 44 4.31 -12.32 0.56
N CYS A 45 3.13 -12.44 1.15
CA CYS A 45 2.86 -13.30 2.31
C CYS A 45 3.01 -14.81 2.02
N ARG A 46 3.28 -15.23 0.78
CA ARG A 46 3.65 -16.63 0.49
C ARG A 46 5.06 -16.98 0.95
N TRP A 47 5.92 -15.99 1.14
CA TRP A 47 7.33 -16.17 1.50
C TRP A 47 7.82 -15.20 2.58
N ALA A 48 7.14 -14.07 2.78
CA ALA A 48 7.38 -13.15 3.89
C ALA A 48 6.39 -13.42 5.03
N SER A 49 6.89 -13.47 6.28
CA SER A 49 6.05 -13.65 7.47
C SER A 49 5.22 -12.40 7.82
N ARG A 50 5.68 -11.22 7.40
CA ARG A 50 5.01 -9.93 7.62
C ARG A 50 5.24 -9.00 6.44
N VAL A 51 4.23 -8.20 6.10
CA VAL A 51 4.33 -7.11 5.09
C VAL A 51 3.99 -5.78 5.75
N VAL A 52 4.80 -4.75 5.49
CA VAL A 52 4.54 -3.38 5.93
C VAL A 52 4.54 -2.45 4.73
N PHE A 53 3.43 -1.77 4.47
CA PHE A 53 3.38 -0.70 3.47
C PHE A 53 3.86 0.62 4.07
N VAL A 54 4.88 1.23 3.47
CA VAL A 54 5.36 2.57 3.85
C VAL A 54 4.70 3.59 2.94
N ASN A 55 3.82 4.42 3.49
CA ASN A 55 3.00 5.34 2.69
C ASN A 55 3.57 6.77 2.69
N GLY A 56 3.74 7.35 1.50
CA GLY A 56 4.19 8.73 1.32
C GLY A 56 3.08 9.74 0.99
N HIS A 57 1.83 9.30 0.78
CA HIS A 57 0.77 10.19 0.26
C HIS A 57 -0.57 9.99 0.97
N GLY A 58 -1.20 11.11 1.37
CA GLY A 58 -2.45 11.11 2.15
C GLY A 58 -3.63 10.42 1.45
N GLY A 59 -3.79 10.62 0.13
CA GLY A 59 -4.87 10.02 -0.66
C GLY A 59 -4.89 8.48 -0.63
N ASN A 60 -3.76 7.84 -0.36
CA ASN A 60 -3.65 6.38 -0.27
C ASN A 60 -4.26 5.79 1.01
N VAL A 61 -4.51 6.59 2.04
CA VAL A 61 -4.90 6.11 3.39
C VAL A 61 -6.18 5.27 3.36
N ALA A 62 -7.18 5.68 2.56
CA ALA A 62 -8.43 4.92 2.46
C ALA A 62 -8.19 3.52 1.83
N ALA A 63 -7.36 3.44 0.79
CA ALA A 63 -6.99 2.18 0.16
C ALA A 63 -6.19 1.28 1.10
N LEU A 64 -5.21 1.84 1.82
CA LEU A 64 -4.40 1.12 2.81
C LEU A 64 -5.24 0.54 3.94
N ARG A 65 -6.20 1.31 4.47
CA ARG A 65 -7.15 0.82 5.48
C ARG A 65 -7.99 -0.33 4.96
N LYS A 66 -8.58 -0.19 3.77
CA LYS A 66 -9.41 -1.23 3.13
C LYS A 66 -8.61 -2.51 2.90
N ALA A 67 -7.43 -2.41 2.27
CA ALA A 67 -6.58 -3.54 1.98
C ALA A 67 -6.09 -4.23 3.25
N SER A 68 -5.58 -3.47 4.22
CA SER A 68 -5.06 -4.04 5.48
C SER A 68 -6.14 -4.73 6.29
N ALA A 69 -7.36 -4.19 6.32
CA ALA A 69 -8.49 -4.84 7.00
C ALA A 69 -8.82 -6.21 6.37
N LEU A 70 -8.90 -6.26 5.04
CA LEU A 70 -9.17 -7.51 4.32
C LEU A 70 -8.04 -8.55 4.51
N LEU A 71 -6.78 -8.13 4.36
CA LEU A 71 -5.62 -9.01 4.52
C LEU A 71 -5.52 -9.58 5.94
N ARG A 72 -5.80 -8.76 6.96
CA ARG A 72 -5.85 -9.23 8.35
C ARG A 72 -7.02 -10.18 8.60
N TYR A 73 -8.18 -9.92 8.00
CA TYR A 73 -9.30 -10.85 8.04
C TYR A 73 -8.95 -12.21 7.41
N GLU A 74 -8.11 -12.22 6.36
CA GLU A 74 -7.54 -13.44 5.77
C GLU A 74 -6.45 -14.12 6.61
N GLY A 75 -6.14 -13.61 7.81
CA GLY A 75 -5.12 -14.15 8.69
C GLY A 75 -3.68 -13.77 8.31
N ARG A 76 -3.48 -12.71 7.51
CA ARG A 76 -2.16 -12.24 7.10
C ARG A 76 -1.66 -11.12 8.01
N ASP A 77 -0.38 -11.19 8.38
CA ASP A 77 0.27 -10.15 9.18
C ASP A 77 0.71 -8.97 8.30
N VAL A 78 -0.20 -8.01 8.14
CA VAL A 78 0.01 -6.81 7.33
C VAL A 78 -0.17 -5.54 8.17
N GLY A 79 0.76 -4.61 8.03
CA GLY A 79 0.70 -3.27 8.60
C GLY A 79 0.98 -2.19 7.57
N TRP A 80 0.80 -0.94 7.97
CA TRP A 80 1.25 0.20 7.18
C TRP A 80 1.58 1.37 8.12
N CYS A 81 2.52 2.22 7.71
CA CYS A 81 2.77 3.50 8.36
C CYS A 81 2.27 4.64 7.47
N SER A 82 1.72 5.67 8.11
CA SER A 82 1.31 6.88 7.40
C SER A 82 2.55 7.68 6.97
N CYS A 83 2.32 8.63 6.05
CA CYS A 83 3.26 9.74 5.92
C CYS A 83 3.35 10.42 7.29
N VAL A 84 4.58 10.65 7.76
CA VAL A 84 4.80 11.49 8.94
C VAL A 84 4.42 12.91 8.50
N ALA A 85 3.47 13.52 9.22
CA ALA A 85 3.27 14.97 9.13
C ALA A 85 4.38 15.66 9.91
#